data_AF-A0AAW5KTX4-F1
#
_entry.id   AF-A0AAW5KTX4-F1
#
_cell.length_a   1.000
_cell.length_b   1.000
_cell.length_c   1.000
_cell.angle_alpha   90.00
_cell.angle_beta   90.00
_cell.angle_gamma   90.00
#
_symmetry.space_group_name_H-M   'P 1'
#
loop_
_entity.id
_entity.type
_entity.pdbx_description
1 polymer ?
#
loop_
_entity_poly.entity_id
_entity_poly.type
_entity_poly.pdbx_seq_one_letter_code
_entity_poly.pdbx_strand_id
1 'polypeptide(L)'
;ITAGSVVVAQNPGGEDHAWIYMGEFDSRNDVISYLKSIGVSEKLINSKTVGDGTGAGGKHWRIESSGSEGVVINNKTDGKTATAMNMSAFRITKNDVKFEITKVLASDRTVKISGTSKVDGTVAKYGVYTDKACKNKVGEITIGKDGTGSIQLPEKQYYVKEISAPTGYSISEEVFALKADENIFVTEDFTRGKIKVNKIAEDGIVSGREFKVTGNDGSSYTKKTNANGVAEFSGLKVYNTS
;
A
#
# COMPACT_ATOMS: atom_id res chain seq x y z
N ILE A 1 -13.23 8.19 -27.54
CA ILE A 1 -12.06 8.53 -26.69
C ILE A 1 -12.08 7.54 -25.54
N THR A 2 -11.08 6.66 -25.43
CA THR A 2 -10.96 5.73 -24.30
C THR A 2 -10.78 6.53 -23.01
N ALA A 3 -11.31 6.05 -21.88
CA ALA A 3 -11.07 6.67 -20.57
C ALA A 3 -9.57 6.99 -20.38
N GLY A 4 -9.25 8.24 -20.05
CA GLY A 4 -7.86 8.70 -19.85
C GLY A 4 -7.16 9.42 -21.01
N SER A 5 -7.90 10.01 -21.97
CA SER A 5 -7.28 10.87 -23.00
C SER A 5 -7.72 12.33 -22.81
N VAL A 6 -6.76 13.25 -22.81
CA VAL A 6 -6.99 14.70 -22.81
C VAL A 6 -6.62 15.24 -24.19
N VAL A 7 -7.49 16.05 -24.78
CA VAL A 7 -7.19 16.81 -25.99
C VAL A 7 -7.07 18.27 -25.57
N VAL A 8 -6.12 19.01 -26.14
CA VAL A 8 -5.99 20.46 -25.92
C VAL A 8 -6.08 21.11 -27.27
N ALA A 9 -6.93 22.11 -27.40
CA ALA A 9 -7.21 22.82 -28.64
C ALA A 9 -6.74 24.29 -28.47
N GLN A 10 -5.77 24.76 -29.27
CA GLN A 10 -5.21 26.12 -29.17
C GLN A 10 -5.46 27.01 -30.40
N ASN A 11 -6.24 28.08 -30.22
CA ASN A 11 -6.75 28.96 -31.27
C ASN A 11 -5.74 30.04 -31.79
N PRO A 12 -5.57 30.23 -33.11
CA PRO A 12 -4.85 31.32 -33.78
C PRO A 12 -5.65 32.57 -34.30
N GLY A 13 -6.98 32.76 -34.18
CA GLY A 13 -7.68 34.09 -34.28
C GLY A 13 -9.05 34.20 -35.01
N GLY A 14 -10.16 34.67 -34.34
CA GLY A 14 -11.62 34.50 -34.70
C GLY A 14 -12.59 33.72 -33.74
N GLU A 15 -13.89 33.63 -34.07
CA GLU A 15 -15.01 33.11 -33.24
C GLU A 15 -15.47 31.67 -33.52
N ASP A 16 -14.74 30.65 -33.08
CA ASP A 16 -15.15 29.24 -33.25
C ASP A 16 -15.02 28.42 -31.96
N HIS A 17 -15.48 27.18 -31.83
CA HIS A 17 -15.29 26.43 -30.57
C HIS A 17 -14.87 24.99 -30.83
N ALA A 18 -13.83 24.50 -30.15
CA ALA A 18 -13.56 23.09 -30.00
C ALA A 18 -13.89 22.69 -28.58
N TRP A 19 -14.75 21.69 -28.49
CA TRP A 19 -15.06 21.01 -27.26
C TRP A 19 -14.71 19.54 -27.42
N ILE A 20 -14.26 18.93 -26.33
CA ILE A 20 -14.08 17.48 -26.29
C ILE A 20 -15.34 16.90 -25.71
N TYR A 21 -15.99 16.08 -26.52
CA TYR A 21 -17.13 15.33 -26.06
C TYR A 21 -16.69 14.33 -25.00
N MET A 22 -17.23 14.47 -23.79
CA MET A 22 -16.96 13.53 -22.70
C MET A 22 -17.95 12.36 -22.67
N GLY A 23 -19.12 12.53 -23.28
CA GLY A 23 -20.22 11.57 -23.22
C GLY A 23 -21.55 12.22 -22.84
N GLU A 24 -22.60 11.40 -22.83
CA GLU A 24 -23.88 11.75 -22.23
C GLU A 24 -23.86 11.35 -20.76
N PHE A 25 -24.25 12.27 -19.87
CA PHE A 25 -24.39 12.00 -18.45
C PHE A 25 -25.78 12.46 -17.99
N ASP A 26 -26.42 11.65 -17.16
CA ASP A 26 -27.75 11.94 -16.63
C ASP A 26 -27.74 13.10 -15.64
N SER A 27 -26.61 13.34 -14.97
CA SER A 27 -26.46 14.42 -13.99
C SER A 27 -25.01 14.90 -13.83
N ARG A 28 -24.86 16.06 -13.18
CA ARG A 28 -23.56 16.56 -12.71
C ARG A 28 -22.84 15.55 -11.81
N ASN A 29 -23.57 14.82 -10.97
CA ASN A 29 -22.98 13.85 -10.06
C ASN A 29 -22.38 12.65 -10.81
N ASP A 30 -22.96 12.28 -11.94
CA ASP A 30 -22.41 11.20 -12.79
C ASP A 30 -21.10 11.63 -13.45
N VAL A 31 -21.02 12.90 -13.88
CA VAL A 31 -19.76 13.50 -14.36
C VAL A 31 -18.69 13.48 -13.28
N ILE A 32 -19.03 13.91 -12.06
CA ILE A 32 -18.11 13.89 -10.90
C ILE A 32 -17.64 12.46 -10.62
N SER A 33 -18.56 11.51 -10.62
CA SER A 33 -18.26 10.09 -10.37
C SER A 33 -17.32 9.52 -11.44
N TYR A 34 -17.56 9.86 -12.71
CA TYR A 34 -16.70 9.48 -13.82
C TYR A 34 -15.29 10.09 -13.68
N LEU A 35 -15.18 11.38 -13.38
CA LEU A 35 -13.89 12.07 -13.17
C LEU A 35 -13.08 11.44 -12.04
N LYS A 36 -13.72 11.12 -10.90
CA LYS A 36 -13.09 10.38 -9.81
C LYS A 36 -12.64 8.99 -10.26
N SER A 37 -13.46 8.29 -11.05
CA SER A 37 -13.15 6.94 -11.54
C SER A 37 -11.93 6.88 -12.45
N ILE A 38 -11.63 7.97 -13.17
CA ILE A 38 -10.45 8.10 -14.04
C ILE A 38 -9.28 8.82 -13.35
N GLY A 39 -9.35 9.04 -12.03
CA GLY A 39 -8.23 9.54 -11.21
C GLY A 39 -8.07 11.06 -11.17
N VAL A 40 -9.10 11.85 -11.50
CA VAL A 40 -9.03 13.32 -11.34
C VAL A 40 -9.12 13.68 -9.86
N SER A 41 -8.14 14.44 -9.37
CA SER A 41 -8.08 14.89 -7.97
C SER A 41 -9.35 15.63 -7.54
N GLU A 42 -9.89 15.30 -6.37
CA GLU A 42 -11.10 15.94 -5.84
C GLU A 42 -10.96 17.46 -5.66
N LYS A 43 -9.74 17.97 -5.41
CA LYS A 43 -9.47 19.42 -5.32
C LYS A 43 -9.78 20.15 -6.62
N LEU A 44 -9.64 19.46 -7.75
CA LEU A 44 -9.93 19.98 -9.08
C LEU A 44 -11.39 19.77 -9.50
N ILE A 45 -12.20 19.04 -8.71
CA ILE A 45 -13.61 18.80 -9.01
C ILE A 45 -14.46 19.70 -8.11
N ASN A 46 -14.77 20.90 -8.62
CA ASN A 46 -15.51 21.91 -7.87
C ASN A 46 -16.51 22.64 -8.78
N SER A 47 -17.21 23.65 -8.25
CA SER A 47 -18.23 24.40 -9.01
C SER A 47 -17.66 25.27 -10.13
N LYS A 48 -16.35 25.56 -10.12
CA LYS A 48 -15.67 26.34 -11.16
C LYS A 48 -15.24 25.47 -12.33
N THR A 49 -14.92 24.21 -12.07
CA THR A 49 -14.38 23.27 -13.06
C THR A 49 -15.41 22.27 -13.57
N VAL A 50 -16.49 22.01 -12.82
CA VAL A 50 -17.62 21.18 -13.25
C VAL A 50 -18.91 21.96 -13.10
N GLY A 51 -19.46 22.37 -14.24
CA GLY A 51 -20.67 23.17 -14.33
C GLY A 51 -21.87 22.56 -13.62
N ASP A 52 -22.88 23.39 -13.39
CA ASP A 52 -24.10 23.05 -12.64
C ASP A 52 -25.06 22.10 -13.42
N GLY A 53 -24.80 21.86 -14.70
CA GLY A 53 -25.62 21.01 -15.56
C GLY A 53 -26.89 21.68 -16.09
N THR A 54 -27.13 22.96 -15.79
CA THR A 54 -28.34 23.70 -16.19
C THR A 54 -28.31 24.24 -17.62
N GLY A 55 -27.30 23.86 -18.40
CA GLY A 55 -27.08 24.40 -19.73
C GLY A 55 -28.01 23.85 -20.81
N ALA A 56 -28.12 24.60 -21.91
CA ALA A 56 -28.95 24.26 -23.07
C ALA A 56 -28.46 23.05 -23.87
N GLY A 57 -27.33 22.42 -23.48
CA GLY A 57 -26.73 21.27 -24.16
C GLY A 57 -27.35 19.92 -23.83
N GLY A 58 -28.38 19.85 -22.98
CA GLY A 58 -29.03 18.60 -22.60
C GLY A 58 -28.14 17.74 -21.69
N LYS A 59 -28.01 16.44 -21.98
CA LYS A 59 -27.13 15.50 -21.24
C LYS A 59 -25.68 15.51 -21.73
N HIS A 60 -25.31 16.39 -22.67
CA HIS A 60 -24.03 16.33 -23.36
C HIS A 60 -22.97 17.22 -22.70
N TRP A 61 -22.08 16.62 -21.92
CA TRP A 61 -21.02 17.34 -21.20
C TRP A 61 -19.73 17.45 -22.01
N ARG A 62 -19.09 18.62 -21.93
CA ARG A 62 -17.99 19.04 -22.82
C ARG A 62 -16.85 19.65 -22.01
N ILE A 63 -15.60 19.43 -22.44
CA ILE A 63 -14.44 20.20 -21.95
C ILE A 63 -14.28 21.45 -22.82
N GLU A 64 -14.22 22.62 -22.21
CA GLU A 64 -14.12 23.93 -22.87
C GLU A 64 -13.01 24.80 -22.27
N SER A 65 -12.43 25.69 -23.08
CA SER A 65 -11.50 26.71 -22.61
C SER A 65 -12.25 27.88 -21.98
N SER A 66 -11.93 28.18 -20.72
CA SER A 66 -12.38 29.34 -19.96
C SER A 66 -11.18 30.26 -19.73
N GLY A 67 -11.22 31.47 -20.31
CA GLY A 67 -10.11 32.43 -20.24
C GLY A 67 -9.66 32.81 -18.82
N SER A 68 -10.49 32.61 -17.79
CA SER A 68 -10.14 32.86 -16.38
C SER A 68 -9.84 31.61 -15.56
N GLU A 69 -10.23 30.42 -16.01
CA GLU A 69 -10.18 29.17 -15.23
C GLU A 69 -9.50 28.00 -15.99
N GLY A 70 -8.88 28.27 -17.15
CA GLY A 70 -8.18 27.25 -17.95
C GLY A 70 -9.15 26.38 -18.75
N VAL A 71 -9.19 25.06 -18.50
CA VAL A 71 -10.17 24.15 -19.11
C VAL A 71 -11.22 23.74 -18.09
N VAL A 72 -12.50 23.88 -18.43
CA VAL A 72 -13.65 23.60 -17.57
C VAL A 72 -14.61 22.62 -18.22
N ILE A 73 -15.36 21.85 -17.43
CA ILE A 73 -16.47 21.04 -17.92
C ILE A 73 -17.73 21.90 -17.95
N ASN A 74 -18.26 22.13 -19.16
CA ASN A 74 -19.47 22.93 -19.39
C ASN A 74 -20.56 22.08 -20.08
N ASN A 75 -21.81 22.40 -19.78
CA ASN A 75 -23.02 21.82 -20.39
C ASN A 75 -23.86 22.88 -21.14
N LYS A 76 -23.41 24.14 -21.15
CA LYS A 76 -24.07 25.23 -21.88
C LYS A 76 -23.59 25.26 -23.33
N THR A 77 -24.49 25.64 -24.24
CA THR A 77 -24.17 25.90 -25.65
C THR A 77 -23.87 27.37 -25.89
N ASP A 78 -23.50 28.12 -24.85
CA ASP A 78 -23.23 29.55 -24.92
C ASP A 78 -21.92 29.76 -25.69
N GLY A 79 -22.03 30.03 -27.00
CA GLY A 79 -20.90 30.12 -27.92
C GLY A 79 -19.81 31.11 -27.48
N LYS A 80 -18.72 30.61 -26.89
CA LYS A 80 -17.55 31.38 -26.43
C LYS A 80 -16.33 31.29 -27.35
N THR A 81 -16.05 32.36 -28.05
CA THR A 81 -15.40 32.41 -29.36
C THR A 81 -13.88 32.13 -29.37
N ALA A 82 -13.46 31.18 -30.22
CA ALA A 82 -12.10 30.63 -30.37
C ALA A 82 -11.81 29.82 -31.69
N THR A 83 -11.28 30.44 -32.74
CA THR A 83 -10.77 29.89 -34.03
C THR A 83 -9.70 28.76 -34.05
N ALA A 84 -9.28 28.39 -35.27
CA ALA A 84 -8.50 27.23 -35.74
C ALA A 84 -7.53 26.54 -34.76
N MET A 85 -8.06 25.71 -33.85
CA MET A 85 -7.25 25.16 -32.78
C MET A 85 -6.20 24.11 -33.19
N ASN A 86 -4.93 24.31 -32.83
CA ASN A 86 -3.93 23.23 -32.83
C ASN A 86 -4.31 22.19 -31.76
N MET A 87 -4.47 20.93 -32.14
CA MET A 87 -4.89 19.85 -31.24
C MET A 87 -3.71 18.96 -30.85
N SER A 88 -3.37 18.92 -29.56
CA SER A 88 -2.44 17.93 -29.00
C SER A 88 -3.21 16.97 -28.10
N ALA A 89 -3.13 15.67 -28.38
CA ALA A 89 -3.72 14.62 -27.55
C ALA A 89 -2.63 13.93 -26.74
N PHE A 90 -2.76 13.92 -25.41
CA PHE A 90 -1.87 13.20 -24.52
C PHE A 90 -2.63 12.02 -23.91
N ARG A 91 -2.05 10.83 -24.01
CA ARG A 91 -2.56 9.62 -23.35
C ARG A 91 -2.07 9.63 -21.91
N ILE A 92 -2.97 9.64 -20.93
CA ILE A 92 -2.60 9.31 -19.55
C ILE A 92 -2.34 7.79 -19.54
N THR A 93 -1.06 7.42 -19.58
CA THR A 93 -0.63 6.01 -19.68
C THR A 93 -0.41 5.36 -18.32
N LYS A 94 -0.46 6.11 -17.22
CA LYS A 94 -0.12 5.60 -15.90
C LYS A 94 -1.08 6.12 -14.83
N ASN A 95 -2.03 5.28 -14.45
CA ASN A 95 -2.95 5.47 -13.31
C ASN A 95 -2.52 4.68 -12.07
N ASP A 96 -1.39 3.96 -12.17
CA ASP A 96 -0.88 3.16 -11.07
C ASP A 96 -0.05 4.03 -10.14
N VAL A 97 -0.39 3.97 -8.86
CA VAL A 97 0.35 4.57 -7.76
C VAL A 97 1.20 3.52 -7.07
N LYS A 98 2.28 3.94 -6.40
CA LYS A 98 3.16 3.03 -5.67
C LYS A 98 2.60 2.84 -4.26
N PHE A 99 2.42 1.59 -3.87
CA PHE A 99 2.18 1.19 -2.49
C PHE A 99 3.47 0.61 -1.92
N GLU A 100 3.90 1.09 -0.76
CA GLU A 100 5.14 0.68 -0.10
C GLU A 100 4.87 0.17 1.31
N ILE A 101 5.56 -0.90 1.68
CA ILE A 101 5.54 -1.44 3.04
C ILE A 101 6.95 -1.60 3.57
N THR A 102 7.10 -1.33 4.86
CA THR A 102 8.33 -1.55 5.62
C THR A 102 8.07 -2.54 6.75
N LYS A 103 8.90 -3.57 6.82
CA LYS A 103 8.79 -4.61 7.84
C LYS A 103 9.53 -4.18 9.11
N VAL A 104 8.84 -4.23 10.24
CA VAL A 104 9.35 -3.81 11.56
C VAL A 104 9.07 -4.85 12.63
N LEU A 105 9.85 -4.81 13.71
CA LEU A 105 9.66 -5.72 14.85
C LEU A 105 8.35 -5.41 15.58
N ALA A 106 7.57 -6.44 15.92
CA ALA A 106 6.28 -6.28 16.60
C ALA A 106 6.42 -5.64 17.98
N SER A 107 7.51 -5.95 18.71
CA SER A 107 7.78 -5.37 20.04
C SER A 107 8.28 -3.93 19.99
N ASP A 108 8.82 -3.49 18.85
CA ASP A 108 9.31 -2.12 18.63
C ASP A 108 9.21 -1.78 17.15
N ARG A 109 8.14 -1.04 16.81
CA ARG A 109 7.80 -0.68 15.42
C ARG A 109 8.79 0.32 14.80
N THR A 110 9.79 0.79 15.55
CA THR A 110 10.88 1.63 15.02
C THR A 110 12.05 0.79 14.50
N VAL A 111 12.14 -0.47 14.93
CA VAL A 111 13.21 -1.40 14.52
C VAL A 111 12.83 -2.05 13.20
N LYS A 112 13.46 -1.58 12.12
CA LYS A 112 13.36 -2.20 10.80
C LYS A 112 14.02 -3.58 10.81
N ILE A 113 13.35 -4.58 10.23
CA ILE A 113 13.87 -5.95 10.12
C ILE A 113 13.98 -6.38 8.65
N SER A 114 14.95 -7.24 8.37
CA SER A 114 15.18 -7.72 7.02
C SER A 114 14.03 -8.61 6.54
N GLY A 115 13.64 -8.46 5.28
CA GLY A 115 12.72 -9.40 4.63
C GLY A 115 13.36 -10.70 4.20
N THR A 116 14.67 -10.87 4.38
CA THR A 116 15.42 -12.05 3.94
C THR A 116 16.12 -12.71 5.12
N SER A 117 15.91 -14.01 5.29
CA SER A 117 16.59 -14.79 6.32
C SER A 117 18.09 -14.87 6.03
N LYS A 118 18.90 -14.64 7.06
CA LYS A 118 20.35 -14.92 7.02
C LYS A 118 20.67 -16.40 7.16
N VAL A 119 19.71 -17.22 7.57
CA VAL A 119 19.89 -18.65 7.82
C VAL A 119 19.94 -19.41 6.50
N ASP A 120 18.97 -19.16 5.62
CA ASP A 120 18.78 -19.94 4.38
C ASP A 120 18.35 -19.08 3.18
N GLY A 121 18.24 -17.76 3.32
CA GLY A 121 17.85 -16.86 2.24
C GLY A 121 16.36 -16.85 1.90
N THR A 122 15.51 -17.53 2.67
CA THR A 122 14.04 -17.42 2.53
C THR A 122 13.57 -15.98 2.70
N VAL A 123 12.48 -15.60 2.04
CA VAL A 123 12.02 -14.21 1.98
C VAL A 123 10.59 -14.06 2.50
N ALA A 124 10.31 -12.91 3.12
CA ALA A 124 8.98 -12.51 3.52
C ALA A 124 8.15 -12.13 2.28
N LYS A 125 6.94 -12.69 2.19
CA LYS A 125 6.00 -12.43 1.11
C LYS A 125 4.65 -12.01 1.67
N TYR A 126 4.08 -10.98 1.07
CA TYR A 126 2.79 -10.43 1.44
C TYR A 126 1.84 -10.50 0.25
N GLY A 127 0.65 -11.07 0.46
CA GLY A 127 -0.44 -10.98 -0.51
C GLY A 127 -1.10 -9.60 -0.44
N VAL A 128 -1.45 -9.04 -1.60
CA VAL A 128 -2.22 -7.79 -1.71
C VAL A 128 -3.63 -8.13 -2.17
N TYR A 129 -4.63 -7.59 -1.49
CA TYR A 129 -6.05 -7.95 -1.64
C TYR A 129 -6.93 -6.72 -1.80
N THR A 130 -8.05 -6.85 -2.52
CA THR A 130 -9.06 -5.78 -2.65
C THR A 130 -10.03 -5.74 -1.47
N ASP A 131 -10.05 -6.77 -0.63
CA ASP A 131 -10.93 -6.88 0.52
C ASP A 131 -10.17 -7.19 1.82
N LYS A 132 -10.70 -6.70 2.94
CA LYS A 132 -10.10 -6.88 4.27
C LYS A 132 -10.11 -8.33 4.75
N ALA A 133 -10.98 -9.18 4.20
CA ALA A 133 -11.02 -10.61 4.52
C ALA A 133 -9.96 -11.41 3.76
N CYS A 134 -9.14 -10.75 2.93
CA CYS A 134 -8.06 -11.33 2.15
C CYS A 134 -8.51 -12.49 1.23
N LYS A 135 -9.67 -12.35 0.58
CA LYS A 135 -10.22 -13.37 -0.33
C LYS A 135 -9.84 -13.13 -1.79
N ASN A 136 -9.74 -11.87 -2.22
CA ASN A 136 -9.49 -11.49 -3.60
C ASN A 136 -8.06 -10.96 -3.77
N LYS A 137 -7.10 -11.87 -3.98
CA LYS A 137 -5.69 -11.52 -4.19
C LYS A 137 -5.51 -10.87 -5.57
N VAL A 138 -4.82 -9.73 -5.61
CA VAL A 138 -4.51 -8.97 -6.83
C VAL A 138 -3.01 -8.80 -7.06
N GLY A 139 -2.18 -9.14 -6.08
CA GLY A 139 -0.73 -9.02 -6.21
C GLY A 139 0.01 -9.62 -5.04
N GLU A 140 1.34 -9.51 -5.09
CA GLU A 140 2.26 -9.95 -4.06
C GLU A 140 3.40 -8.95 -3.93
N ILE A 141 3.79 -8.67 -2.69
CA ILE A 141 4.97 -7.86 -2.34
C ILE A 141 5.98 -8.81 -1.70
N THR A 142 7.20 -8.85 -2.25
CA THR A 142 8.35 -9.50 -1.61
C THR A 142 9.14 -8.44 -0.86
N ILE A 143 9.50 -8.71 0.40
CA ILE A 143 10.34 -7.79 1.19
C ILE A 143 11.82 -8.11 0.93
N GLY A 144 12.58 -7.09 0.57
CA GLY A 144 14.01 -7.18 0.33
C GLY A 144 14.85 -7.26 1.61
N LYS A 145 16.16 -7.42 1.42
CA LYS A 145 17.15 -7.42 2.52
C LYS A 145 17.13 -6.13 3.33
N ASP A 146 16.79 -5.02 2.68
CA ASP A 146 16.67 -3.70 3.28
C ASP A 146 15.42 -3.55 4.17
N GLY A 147 14.50 -4.53 4.16
CA GLY A 147 13.27 -4.52 4.95
C GLY A 147 12.10 -3.79 4.29
N THR A 148 12.17 -3.47 2.99
CA THR A 148 11.08 -2.82 2.25
C THR A 148 10.58 -3.66 1.09
N GLY A 149 9.35 -3.39 0.66
CA GLY A 149 8.77 -3.93 -0.56
C GLY A 149 7.72 -2.99 -1.13
N SER A 150 7.45 -3.09 -2.43
CA SER A 150 6.44 -2.24 -3.08
C SER A 150 5.74 -2.93 -4.24
N ILE A 151 4.59 -2.37 -4.64
CA ILE A 151 3.83 -2.76 -5.83
C ILE A 151 3.20 -1.51 -6.47
N GLN A 152 3.02 -1.52 -7.80
CA GLN A 152 2.27 -0.49 -8.53
C GLN A 152 0.88 -1.03 -8.86
N LEU A 153 -0.16 -0.31 -8.45
CA LEU A 153 -1.56 -0.67 -8.67
C LEU A 153 -2.40 0.60 -8.88
N PRO A 154 -3.57 0.51 -9.53
CA PRO A 154 -4.49 1.65 -9.64
C PRO A 154 -4.83 2.23 -8.27
N GLU A 155 -4.94 3.56 -8.17
CA GLU A 155 -5.26 4.26 -6.91
C GLU A 155 -6.63 3.84 -6.36
N LYS A 156 -6.62 2.90 -5.40
CA LYS A 156 -7.78 2.35 -4.70
C LYS A 156 -7.35 1.89 -3.30
N GLN A 157 -8.32 1.53 -2.46
CA GLN A 157 -8.05 0.89 -1.18
C GLN A 157 -7.66 -0.59 -1.39
N TYR A 158 -6.52 -0.99 -0.81
CA TYR A 158 -6.09 -2.39 -0.75
C TYR A 158 -5.75 -2.81 0.68
N TYR A 159 -5.58 -4.11 0.88
CA TYR A 159 -5.15 -4.72 2.13
C TYR A 159 -3.97 -5.64 1.89
N VAL A 160 -3.11 -5.79 2.88
CA VAL A 160 -1.91 -6.61 2.80
C VAL A 160 -1.84 -7.55 4.00
N LYS A 161 -1.53 -8.83 3.74
CA LYS A 161 -1.37 -9.88 4.75
C LYS A 161 -0.15 -10.72 4.41
N GLU A 162 0.63 -11.08 5.41
CA GLU A 162 1.77 -11.97 5.21
C GLU A 162 1.28 -13.38 4.83
N ILE A 163 1.94 -13.97 3.84
CA ILE A 163 1.64 -15.33 3.33
C ILE A 163 2.82 -16.28 3.48
N SER A 164 4.03 -15.74 3.73
CA SER A 164 5.23 -16.50 4.02
C SER A 164 6.16 -15.65 4.85
N ALA A 165 6.56 -16.15 6.01
CA ALA A 165 7.63 -15.58 6.83
C ALA A 165 9.00 -16.13 6.40
N PRO A 166 10.08 -15.36 6.54
CA PRO A 166 11.44 -15.86 6.38
C PRO A 166 11.84 -16.71 7.62
N THR A 167 12.70 -17.71 7.42
CA THR A 167 13.24 -18.55 8.50
C THR A 167 13.87 -17.68 9.58
N GLY A 168 13.48 -17.92 10.84
CA GLY A 168 13.86 -17.09 11.98
C GLY A 168 12.73 -16.22 12.52
N TYR A 169 11.64 -16.09 11.77
CA TYR A 169 10.51 -15.24 12.12
C TYR A 169 9.19 -16.02 12.12
N SER A 170 8.23 -15.53 12.89
CA SER A 170 6.89 -16.08 13.02
C SER A 170 5.94 -15.33 12.09
N ILE A 171 5.19 -16.05 11.25
CA ILE A 171 4.23 -15.46 10.32
C ILE A 171 3.24 -14.54 11.04
N SER A 172 3.08 -13.32 10.51
CA SER A 172 2.10 -12.36 11.02
C SER A 172 0.70 -12.64 10.46
N GLU A 173 -0.28 -12.76 11.36
CA GLU A 173 -1.69 -12.89 10.97
C GLU A 173 -2.38 -11.53 10.78
N GLU A 174 -1.68 -10.42 11.03
CA GLU A 174 -2.23 -9.07 10.93
C GLU A 174 -2.54 -8.69 9.48
N VAL A 175 -3.64 -7.94 9.30
CA VAL A 175 -4.05 -7.38 8.02
C VAL A 175 -3.94 -5.86 8.09
N PHE A 176 -3.16 -5.28 7.18
CA PHE A 176 -2.94 -3.83 7.13
C PHE A 176 -3.65 -3.21 5.93
N ALA A 177 -4.22 -2.03 6.13
CA ALA A 177 -4.74 -1.23 5.02
C ALA A 177 -3.57 -0.53 4.32
N LEU A 178 -3.48 -0.67 3.00
CA LEU A 178 -2.56 0.08 2.17
C LEU A 178 -3.16 1.43 1.78
N LYS A 179 -2.30 2.43 1.60
CA LYS A 179 -2.68 3.75 1.11
C LYS A 179 -1.67 4.21 0.07
N ALA A 180 -2.16 4.89 -0.97
CA ALA A 180 -1.31 5.46 -1.99
C ALA A 180 -0.37 6.49 -1.36
N ASP A 181 0.89 6.50 -1.81
CA ASP A 181 1.90 7.48 -1.40
C ASP A 181 2.21 7.54 0.12
N GLU A 182 1.73 6.58 0.91
CA GLU A 182 2.11 6.39 2.31
C GLU A 182 2.89 5.07 2.47
N ASN A 183 3.94 5.09 3.30
CA ASN A 183 4.65 3.87 3.70
C ASN A 183 3.94 3.23 4.90
N ILE A 184 3.57 1.97 4.78
CA ILE A 184 2.87 1.23 5.84
C ILE A 184 3.85 0.31 6.57
N PHE A 185 3.86 0.40 7.90
CA PHE A 185 4.69 -0.44 8.77
C PHE A 185 3.97 -1.72 9.16
N VAL A 186 4.42 -2.84 8.58
CA VAL A 186 3.93 -4.20 8.86
C VAL A 186 4.81 -4.85 9.92
N THR A 187 4.19 -5.58 10.85
CA THR A 187 4.87 -6.13 12.03
C THR A 187 5.17 -7.61 11.88
N GLU A 188 6.26 -8.07 12.49
CA GLU A 188 6.59 -9.48 12.65
C GLU A 188 7.44 -9.69 13.92
N ASP A 189 7.45 -10.89 14.50
CA ASP A 189 8.32 -11.25 15.63
C ASP A 189 9.19 -12.46 15.30
N PHE A 190 10.26 -12.65 16.06
CA PHE A 190 11.13 -13.80 15.95
C PHE A 190 10.43 -15.10 16.31
N THR A 191 10.85 -16.19 15.71
CA THR A 191 10.50 -17.53 16.21
C THR A 191 11.18 -17.74 17.56
N ARG A 192 10.38 -18.06 18.59
CA ARG A 192 10.86 -18.29 19.95
C ARG A 192 10.63 -19.73 20.39
N GLY A 193 11.60 -20.27 21.11
CA GLY A 193 11.60 -21.62 21.63
C GLY A 193 11.89 -21.66 23.13
N LYS A 194 12.06 -22.89 23.62
CA LYS A 194 12.43 -23.16 25.01
C LYS A 194 13.48 -24.26 25.12
N ILE A 195 14.33 -24.15 26.12
CA ILE A 195 15.29 -25.18 26.53
C ILE A 195 14.90 -25.66 27.92
N LYS A 196 14.76 -26.98 28.09
CA LYS A 196 14.50 -27.61 29.39
C LYS A 196 15.68 -28.48 29.79
N VAL A 197 16.30 -28.15 30.92
CA VAL A 197 17.34 -28.94 31.57
C VAL A 197 16.70 -29.85 32.61
N ASN A 198 17.01 -31.15 32.56
CA ASN A 198 16.64 -32.12 33.60
C ASN A 198 17.94 -32.61 34.27
N LYS A 199 18.20 -32.17 35.50
CA LYS A 199 19.38 -32.53 36.26
C LYS A 199 19.10 -33.79 37.08
N ILE A 200 19.93 -34.80 36.88
CA ILE A 200 20.02 -36.00 37.71
C ILE A 200 21.40 -36.04 38.40
N ALA A 201 21.50 -36.68 39.57
CA ALA A 201 22.74 -36.78 40.33
C ALA A 201 22.76 -38.07 41.16
N GLU A 202 23.91 -38.73 41.29
CA GLU A 202 24.09 -39.94 42.12
C GLU A 202 23.85 -39.66 43.60
N ASP A 203 24.21 -38.47 44.07
CA ASP A 203 23.97 -37.99 45.45
C ASP A 203 22.51 -37.55 45.71
N GLY A 204 21.65 -37.59 44.69
CA GLY A 204 20.26 -37.14 44.75
C GLY A 204 20.09 -35.60 44.81
N ILE A 205 21.17 -34.81 44.82
CA ILE A 205 21.11 -33.35 44.98
C ILE A 205 20.90 -32.67 43.62
N VAL A 206 19.63 -32.54 43.24
CA VAL A 206 19.22 -32.00 41.94
C VAL A 206 18.72 -30.55 41.97
N SER A 207 18.35 -30.03 43.13
CA SER A 207 17.82 -28.66 43.31
C SER A 207 18.94 -27.62 43.42
N GLY A 208 18.66 -26.38 43.00
CA GLY A 208 19.55 -25.23 43.18
C GLY A 208 20.78 -25.20 42.27
N ARG A 209 20.89 -26.13 41.31
CA ARG A 209 22.01 -26.19 40.36
C ARG A 209 21.81 -25.15 39.27
N GLU A 210 22.79 -24.28 39.10
CA GLU A 210 22.72 -23.17 38.15
C GLU A 210 23.19 -23.58 36.77
N PHE A 211 22.41 -23.20 35.76
CA PHE A 211 22.73 -23.36 34.35
C PHE A 211 22.70 -22.01 33.66
N LYS A 212 23.60 -21.84 32.69
CA LYS A 212 23.70 -20.65 31.84
C LYS A 212 23.48 -21.06 30.38
N VAL A 213 22.60 -20.34 29.68
CA VAL A 213 22.38 -20.44 28.24
C VAL A 213 22.86 -19.15 27.60
N THR A 214 23.74 -19.23 26.61
CA THR A 214 24.26 -18.07 25.87
C THR A 214 23.95 -18.20 24.37
N GLY A 215 23.49 -17.11 23.77
CA GLY A 215 23.29 -17.00 22.32
C GLY A 215 24.48 -16.35 21.62
N ASN A 216 24.66 -16.65 20.34
CA ASN A 216 25.70 -16.03 19.50
C ASN A 216 25.44 -14.54 19.23
N ASP A 217 24.23 -14.05 19.53
CA ASP A 217 23.88 -12.63 19.53
C ASP A 217 24.30 -11.91 20.83
N GLY A 218 25.03 -12.59 21.72
CA GLY A 218 25.47 -12.07 23.02
C GLY A 218 24.42 -12.20 24.12
N SER A 219 23.22 -12.70 23.84
CA SER A 219 22.21 -12.95 24.87
C SER A 219 22.70 -13.98 25.90
N SER A 220 22.29 -13.81 27.16
CA SER A 220 22.69 -14.68 28.26
C SER A 220 21.57 -14.82 29.28
N TYR A 221 21.26 -16.06 29.65
CA TYR A 221 20.19 -16.41 30.58
C TYR A 221 20.73 -17.38 31.63
N THR A 222 20.41 -17.13 32.89
CA THR A 222 20.82 -18.00 34.00
C THR A 222 19.59 -18.46 34.76
N LYS A 223 19.50 -19.76 35.08
CA LYS A 223 18.42 -20.32 35.89
C LYS A 223 18.92 -21.46 36.76
N LYS A 224 18.36 -21.57 37.96
CA LYS A 224 18.60 -22.69 38.87
C LYS A 224 17.53 -23.76 38.71
N THR A 225 17.91 -25.02 38.90
CA THR A 225 16.96 -26.14 38.94
C THR A 225 16.06 -26.05 40.16
N ASN A 226 14.79 -26.44 39.98
CA ASN A 226 13.83 -26.55 41.07
C ASN A 226 14.01 -27.87 41.86
N ALA A 227 13.13 -28.14 42.83
CA ALA A 227 13.15 -29.35 43.66
C ALA A 227 13.14 -30.67 42.86
N ASN A 228 12.59 -30.65 41.64
CA ASN A 228 12.53 -31.81 40.74
C ASN A 228 13.72 -31.88 39.78
N GLY A 229 14.76 -31.06 39.98
CA GLY A 229 15.93 -31.01 39.10
C GLY A 229 15.70 -30.31 37.76
N VAL A 230 14.60 -29.56 37.60
CA VAL A 230 14.24 -28.95 36.31
C VAL A 230 14.58 -27.46 36.28
N ALA A 231 15.24 -27.01 35.20
CA ALA A 231 15.37 -25.60 34.84
C ALA A 231 14.85 -25.38 33.40
N GLU A 232 13.86 -24.51 33.22
CA GLU A 232 13.30 -24.18 31.90
C GLU A 232 13.60 -22.73 31.51
N PHE A 233 14.20 -22.54 30.35
CA PHE A 233 14.48 -21.26 29.70
C PHE A 233 13.49 -21.10 28.54
N SER A 234 12.68 -20.04 28.55
CA SER A 234 11.62 -19.83 27.56
C SER A 234 11.81 -18.49 26.84
N GLY A 235 11.18 -18.32 25.68
CA GLY A 235 11.23 -17.08 24.90
C GLY A 235 12.57 -16.85 24.19
N LEU A 236 13.40 -17.89 24.07
CA LEU A 236 14.70 -17.84 23.42
C LEU A 236 14.52 -17.74 21.91
N LYS A 237 15.24 -16.85 21.24
CA LYS A 237 15.27 -16.84 19.76
C LYS A 237 15.81 -18.19 19.27
N VAL A 238 15.09 -18.81 18.34
CA VAL A 238 15.50 -20.13 17.80
C VAL A 238 16.68 -19.99 16.83
N TYR A 239 16.72 -18.88 16.09
CA TYR A 239 17.72 -18.63 15.06
C TYR A 239 18.52 -17.36 15.36
N ASN A 240 19.79 -17.35 14.93
CA ASN A 240 20.57 -16.14 14.88
C ASN A 240 20.22 -15.35 13.61
N THR A 241 19.51 -14.24 13.78
CA THR A 241 19.10 -13.34 12.69
C THR A 241 19.97 -12.08 12.59
N SER A 242 20.93 -11.92 13.50
CA SER A 242 21.82 -10.76 13.61
C SER A 242 22.94 -10.75 12.58
#